data_AF-A0A6H5ICQ2-F1
#
_entry.id   AF-A0A6H5ICQ2-F1
#
_cell.length_a   1.000
_cell.length_b   1.000
_cell.length_c   1.000
_cell.angle_alpha   90.00
_cell.angle_beta   90.00
_cell.angle_gamma   90.00
#
_symmetry.space_group_name_H-M   'P 1'
#
loop_
_entity.id
_entity.type
_entity.pdbx_description
1 polymer ?
#
loop_
_entity_poly.entity_id
_entity_poly.type
_entity_poly.pdbx_seq_one_letter_code
_entity_poly.pdbx_strand_id
1 'polypeptide(L)'
;MVTKAVHLEVTSGLTAEDFLAAYLRFALRRGGCKTIYSDNAPTFKAASAELSRLLQATLQMSGEIINTLALQGTEWKFIPPRAPHFGGLWESAVRSFKFHFKRVVGDNHLTYEEMTTLAVKIEACLNSRPMSPLSSSVTDEVVLTPAHFLVGSPILAIPEPTVEEPERLPPLATYYKYA
;
A
#
# COMPACT_ATOMS: atom_id res chain seq x y z
N MET A 1 -7.68 17.89 3.47
CA MET A 1 -8.24 16.57 3.88
C MET A 1 -7.19 15.51 3.60
N VAL A 2 -6.89 14.62 4.56
CA VAL A 2 -5.95 13.49 4.35
C VAL A 2 -6.80 12.24 4.20
N THR A 3 -6.70 11.55 3.06
CA THR A 3 -7.51 10.36 2.75
C THR A 3 -7.11 9.15 3.60
N LYS A 4 -5.87 9.15 4.08
CA LYS A 4 -5.23 8.07 4.85
C LYS A 4 -5.21 6.73 4.08
N ALA A 5 -5.38 6.74 2.75
CA ALA A 5 -5.37 5.54 1.93
C ALA A 5 -4.06 4.75 2.13
N VAL A 6 -4.16 3.42 2.10
CA VAL A 6 -3.04 2.51 2.37
C VAL A 6 -2.69 1.75 1.09
N HIS A 7 -1.39 1.57 0.84
CA HIS A 7 -0.88 0.68 -0.19
C HIS A 7 0.14 -0.25 0.45
N LEU A 8 0.02 -1.55 0.20
CA LEU A 8 0.85 -2.60 0.78
C LEU A 8 1.65 -3.30 -0.32
N GLU A 9 2.95 -3.46 -0.08
CA GLU A 9 3.86 -4.22 -0.94
C GLU A 9 4.56 -5.26 -0.08
N VAL A 10 4.54 -6.51 -0.53
CA VAL A 10 5.41 -7.55 0.00
C VAL A 10 6.77 -7.42 -0.70
N THR A 11 7.85 -7.59 0.05
CA THR A 11 9.22 -7.55 -0.47
C THR A 11 10.00 -8.77 0.01
N SER A 12 11.01 -9.17 -0.76
CA SER A 12 11.93 -10.26 -0.43
C SER A 12 12.96 -9.89 0.63
N GLY A 13 13.19 -8.60 0.84
CA GLY A 13 14.18 -8.09 1.79
C GLY A 13 13.91 -6.67 2.26
N LEU A 14 14.88 -6.16 3.04
CA LEU A 14 14.87 -4.82 3.66
C LEU A 14 15.99 -3.92 3.09
N THR A 15 16.38 -4.15 1.84
CA THR A 15 17.40 -3.35 1.16
C THR A 15 16.80 -2.10 0.49
N ALA A 16 17.66 -1.17 0.08
CA ALA A 16 17.21 0.00 -0.68
C ALA A 16 16.61 -0.39 -2.04
N GLU A 17 17.16 -1.43 -2.67
CA GLU A 17 16.69 -1.98 -3.95
C GLU A 17 15.29 -2.59 -3.81
N ASP A 18 15.06 -3.39 -2.76
CA ASP A 18 13.73 -3.95 -2.45
C ASP A 18 12.70 -2.83 -2.27
N PHE A 19 13.06 -1.78 -1.52
CA PHE A 19 12.18 -0.62 -1.32
C PHE A 19 11.90 0.12 -2.63
N LEU A 20 12.93 0.40 -3.44
CA LEU A 20 12.77 1.13 -4.70
C LEU A 20 11.90 0.35 -5.69
N ALA A 21 12.05 -0.97 -5.74
CA ALA A 21 11.18 -1.83 -6.54
C ALA A 21 9.73 -1.77 -6.06
N ALA A 22 9.49 -1.80 -4.74
CA ALA A 22 8.15 -1.63 -4.16
C ALA A 22 7.57 -0.24 -4.44
N TYR A 23 8.39 0.81 -4.29
CA TYR A 23 7.99 2.18 -4.56
C TYR A 23 7.66 2.40 -6.04
N LEU A 24 8.41 1.81 -6.97
CA LEU A 24 8.12 1.87 -8.39
C LEU A 24 6.78 1.20 -8.71
N ARG A 25 6.50 0.02 -8.15
CA ARG A 25 5.21 -0.65 -8.28
C ARG A 25 4.06 0.21 -7.74
N PHE A 26 4.25 0.85 -6.59
CA PHE A 26 3.31 1.82 -6.04
C PHE A 26 3.09 3.00 -7.01
N ALA A 27 4.16 3.66 -7.46
CA ALA A 27 4.09 4.86 -8.27
C ALA A 27 3.44 4.60 -9.64
N LEU A 28 3.72 3.44 -10.24
CA LEU A 28 3.08 3.03 -11.50
C LEU A 28 1.60 2.68 -11.35
N ARG A 29 1.14 2.30 -10.15
CA ARG A 29 -0.29 2.02 -9.86
C ARG A 29 -1.07 3.24 -9.38
N ARG A 30 -0.44 4.10 -8.60
CA ARG A 30 -1.10 5.19 -7.84
C ARG A 30 -0.69 6.59 -8.31
N GLY A 31 0.30 6.68 -9.19
CA GLY A 31 0.97 7.92 -9.54
C GLY A 31 2.14 8.23 -8.60
N GLY A 32 3.01 9.12 -9.06
CA GLY A 32 4.15 9.62 -8.31
C GLY A 32 3.78 10.37 -7.03
N CYS A 33 4.60 10.24 -5.99
CA CYS A 33 4.47 11.12 -4.83
C CYS A 33 5.15 12.45 -5.09
N LYS A 34 4.48 13.57 -4.80
CA LYS A 34 5.17 14.87 -4.68
C LYS A 34 6.13 14.91 -3.50
N THR A 35 5.76 14.27 -2.38
CA THR A 35 6.60 14.24 -1.18
C THR A 35 6.51 12.86 -0.52
N ILE A 36 7.66 12.31 -0.15
CA ILE A 36 7.78 11.08 0.66
C ILE A 36 8.27 11.49 2.05
N TYR A 37 7.64 10.95 3.08
CA TYR A 37 8.11 11.07 4.46
C TYR A 37 8.56 9.70 4.97
N SER A 38 9.74 9.62 5.58
CA SER A 38 10.25 8.39 6.21
C SER A 38 11.02 8.69 7.49
N ASP A 39 11.25 7.66 8.30
CA ASP A 39 12.26 7.72 9.35
C ASP A 39 13.69 7.71 8.78
N ASN A 40 14.67 7.83 9.67
CA ASN A 40 16.08 7.90 9.34
C ASN A 40 16.75 6.52 9.16
N ALA A 41 15.97 5.44 8.94
CA ALA A 41 16.54 4.12 8.72
C ALA A 41 17.55 4.13 7.56
N PRO A 42 18.69 3.40 7.69
CA PRO A 42 19.72 3.36 6.66
C PRO A 42 19.17 2.99 5.27
N THR A 43 18.21 2.04 5.23
CA THR A 43 17.53 1.62 3.99
C THR A 43 16.86 2.80 3.27
N PHE A 44 16.14 3.66 3.98
CA PHE A 44 15.46 4.82 3.37
C PHE A 44 16.45 5.91 2.96
N LYS A 45 17.53 6.12 3.71
CA LYS A 45 18.60 7.05 3.31
C LYS A 45 19.27 6.60 2.02
N ALA A 46 19.60 5.31 1.91
CA ALA A 46 20.17 4.73 0.70
C ALA A 46 19.19 4.81 -0.48
N ALA A 47 17.91 4.47 -0.28
CA ALA A 47 16.89 4.57 -1.31
C ALA A 47 16.67 6.01 -1.80
N SER A 48 16.66 6.99 -0.89
CA SER A 48 16.56 8.41 -1.24
C SER A 48 17.74 8.90 -2.08
N ALA A 49 18.96 8.50 -1.71
CA ALA A 49 20.16 8.83 -2.47
C ALA A 49 20.14 8.21 -3.87
N GLU A 50 19.76 6.93 -3.98
CA GLU A 50 19.70 6.23 -5.26
C GLU A 50 18.59 6.77 -6.16
N LEU A 51 17.40 7.07 -5.60
CA LEU A 51 16.33 7.73 -6.35
C LEU A 51 16.79 9.09 -6.91
N SER A 52 17.50 9.87 -6.10
CA SER A 52 18.05 11.17 -6.53
C SER A 52 19.07 11.01 -7.66
N ARG A 53 19.94 9.99 -7.56
CA ARG A 53 20.93 9.67 -8.58
C ARG A 53 20.28 9.30 -9.92
N LEU A 54 19.26 8.43 -9.89
CA LEU A 54 18.52 8.01 -11.09
C LEU A 54 17.81 9.19 -11.77
N LEU A 55 17.24 10.11 -10.98
CA LEU A 55 16.61 11.32 -11.50
C LEU A 55 17.61 12.24 -12.18
N GLN A 56 18.77 12.47 -11.55
CA GLN A 56 19.83 13.30 -12.12
C GLN A 56 20.40 12.71 -13.42
N ALA A 57 20.64 11.39 -13.46
CA ALA A 57 21.12 10.71 -14.66
C ALA A 57 20.13 10.84 -15.83
N THR A 58 18.83 10.71 -15.55
CA THR A 58 17.78 10.87 -16.57
C THR A 58 17.76 12.30 -17.14
N LEU A 59 17.84 13.32 -16.27
CA LEU A 59 17.88 14.72 -16.68
C LEU A 59 19.09 15.07 -17.56
N GLN A 60 20.24 14.43 -17.34
CA GLN A 60 21.43 14.64 -18.15
C GLN A 60 21.35 13.98 -19.54
N MET A 61 20.58 12.89 -19.67
CA MET A 61 20.46 12.15 -20.93
C MET A 61 19.41 12.75 -21.87
N SER A 62 18.33 13.32 -21.34
CA SER A 62 17.20 13.79 -22.15
C SER A 62 17.15 15.32 -22.19
N GLY A 63 17.89 15.90 -23.15
CA GLY A 63 17.88 17.35 -23.40
C GLY A 63 16.50 17.94 -23.74
N GLU A 64 15.52 17.13 -24.17
CA GLU A 64 14.20 17.68 -24.56
C GLU A 64 13.00 16.72 -24.46
N ILE A 65 13.18 15.41 -24.23
CA ILE A 65 12.06 14.45 -24.34
C ILE A 65 12.27 13.29 -23.37
N ILE A 66 11.88 13.36 -22.09
CA ILE A 66 11.35 12.22 -21.32
C ILE A 66 10.48 12.76 -20.17
N ASN A 67 9.17 12.66 -20.37
CA ASN A 67 8.12 12.72 -19.34
C ASN A 67 8.14 11.42 -18.51
N THR A 68 9.18 11.16 -17.72
CA THR A 68 9.04 10.25 -16.57
C THR A 68 8.40 11.03 -15.43
N LEU A 69 7.15 11.42 -15.68
CA LEU A 69 6.29 12.28 -14.85
C LEU A 69 5.96 11.71 -13.46
N ALA A 70 6.33 10.46 -13.17
CA ALA A 70 6.08 9.85 -11.87
C ALA A 70 7.13 10.22 -10.81
N LEU A 71 8.35 10.61 -11.19
CA LEU A 71 9.45 10.82 -10.23
C LEU A 71 10.10 12.20 -10.32
N GLN A 72 9.89 12.93 -11.43
CA GLN A 72 10.33 14.32 -11.55
C GLN A 72 9.59 15.18 -10.51
N GLY A 73 10.27 15.52 -9.41
CA GLY A 73 9.75 16.39 -8.36
C GLY A 73 9.31 15.67 -7.08
N THR A 74 9.63 14.38 -6.90
CA THR A 74 9.47 13.73 -5.59
C THR A 74 10.48 14.27 -4.59
N GLU A 75 10.00 15.02 -3.60
CA GLU A 75 10.79 15.50 -2.48
C GLU A 75 10.82 14.46 -1.35
N TRP A 76 12.01 14.00 -0.94
CA TRP A 76 12.13 13.09 0.20
C TRP A 76 12.42 13.87 1.48
N LYS A 77 11.59 13.69 2.50
CA LYS A 77 11.70 14.32 3.82
C LYS A 77 11.92 13.27 4.90
N PHE A 78 13.03 13.40 5.61
CA PHE A 78 13.31 12.60 6.80
C PHE A 78 12.73 13.28 8.03
N ILE A 79 11.96 12.55 8.84
CA ILE A 79 11.44 13.11 10.08
C ILE A 79 12.57 13.38 11.07
N PRO A 80 12.44 14.40 11.94
CA PRO A 80 13.44 14.64 12.97
C PRO A 80 13.61 13.40 13.87
N PRO A 81 14.84 13.05 14.28
CA PRO A 81 15.07 11.98 15.24
C PRO A 81 14.21 12.19 16.50
N ARG A 82 13.56 11.13 16.98
CA ARG A 82 12.70 11.16 18.19
C ARG A 82 11.48 12.09 18.08
N ALA A 83 10.90 12.24 16.88
CA ALA A 83 9.63 12.94 16.66
C ALA A 83 8.47 11.96 16.37
N PRO A 84 8.01 11.16 17.37
CA PRO A 84 7.03 10.09 17.18
C PRO A 84 5.66 10.58 16.69
N HIS A 85 5.34 11.86 16.90
CA HIS A 85 4.10 12.47 16.41
C HIS A 85 4.01 12.47 14.87
N PHE A 86 5.12 12.50 14.15
CA PHE A 86 5.08 12.36 12.69
C PHE A 86 4.68 10.94 12.27
N GLY A 87 5.02 9.93 13.08
CA GLY A 87 4.86 8.53 12.71
C GLY A 87 3.51 7.89 13.00
N GLY A 88 2.67 8.52 13.81
CA GLY A 88 1.39 7.93 14.23
C GLY A 88 0.48 7.48 13.08
N LEU A 89 0.53 8.16 11.92
CA LEU A 89 -0.30 7.78 10.78
C LEU A 89 0.10 6.43 10.17
N TRP A 90 1.37 6.25 9.80
CA TRP A 90 1.82 4.98 9.22
C TRP A 90 1.95 3.89 10.29
N GLU A 91 2.27 4.24 11.53
CA GLU A 91 2.24 3.27 12.65
C GLU A 91 0.84 2.70 12.88
N SER A 92 -0.20 3.54 12.77
CA SER A 92 -1.59 3.07 12.84
C SER A 92 -1.92 2.15 11.67
N ALA A 93 -1.49 2.47 10.45
CA ALA A 93 -1.70 1.59 9.28
C ALA A 93 -0.98 0.24 9.44
N VAL A 94 0.27 0.25 9.91
CA VAL A 94 1.06 -0.96 10.22
C VAL A 94 0.38 -1.79 11.31
N ARG A 95 -0.16 -1.15 12.34
CA ARG A 95 -0.91 -1.84 13.41
C ARG A 95 -2.16 -2.54 12.87
N SER A 96 -2.95 -1.84 12.04
CA SER A 96 -4.16 -2.42 11.44
C SER A 96 -3.82 -3.57 10.50
N PHE A 97 -2.78 -3.45 9.67
CA PHE A 97 -2.29 -4.55 8.85
C PHE A 97 -1.94 -5.78 9.71
N LYS A 98 -1.09 -5.61 10.74
CA LYS A 98 -0.68 -6.71 11.63
C LYS A 98 -1.87 -7.36 12.33
N PHE A 99 -2.88 -6.57 12.70
CA PHE A 99 -4.10 -7.09 13.33
C PHE A 99 -4.85 -8.05 12.39
N HIS A 100 -5.14 -7.65 11.15
CA HIS A 100 -5.82 -8.51 10.19
C HIS A 100 -4.94 -9.70 9.80
N PHE A 101 -3.66 -9.44 9.50
CA PHE A 101 -2.72 -10.47 9.07
C PHE A 101 -2.61 -11.62 10.09
N LYS A 102 -2.44 -11.32 11.38
CA LYS A 102 -2.29 -12.37 12.41
C LYS A 102 -3.54 -13.23 12.58
N ARG A 103 -4.74 -12.64 12.46
CA ARG A 103 -6.01 -13.38 12.61
C ARG A 103 -6.21 -14.36 11.47
N VAL A 104 -5.83 -13.92 10.28
CA VAL A 104 -6.06 -14.64 9.04
C VAL A 104 -4.99 -15.72 8.80
N VAL A 105 -3.72 -15.44 9.10
CA VAL A 105 -2.63 -16.41 8.93
C VAL A 105 -2.66 -17.49 10.01
N GLY A 106 -2.92 -17.12 11.27
CA GLY A 106 -2.77 -18.03 12.41
C GLY A 106 -1.35 -18.60 12.48
N ASP A 107 -1.24 -19.92 12.55
CA ASP A 107 0.04 -20.65 12.61
C ASP A 107 0.50 -21.19 11.23
N ASN A 108 -0.16 -20.78 10.15
CA ASN A 108 0.17 -21.25 8.80
C ASN A 108 1.40 -20.56 8.23
N HIS A 109 2.15 -21.29 7.40
CA HIS A 109 3.21 -20.72 6.57
C HIS A 109 2.65 -20.39 5.19
N LEU A 110 2.89 -19.17 4.73
CA LEU A 110 2.48 -18.72 3.40
C LEU A 110 3.68 -18.69 2.45
N THR A 111 3.46 -19.11 1.21
CA THR A 111 4.33 -18.77 0.08
C THR A 111 4.33 -17.27 -0.18
N TYR A 112 5.28 -16.81 -0.99
CA TYR A 112 5.38 -15.38 -1.33
C TYR A 112 4.11 -14.90 -2.06
N GLU A 113 3.57 -15.72 -2.96
CA GLU A 113 2.35 -15.46 -3.72
C GLU A 113 1.12 -15.40 -2.81
N GLU A 114 0.99 -16.33 -1.86
CA GLU A 114 -0.11 -16.33 -0.88
C GLU A 114 -0.02 -15.11 0.05
N MET A 115 1.17 -14.76 0.53
CA MET A 115 1.39 -13.57 1.35
C MET A 115 1.04 -12.29 0.59
N THR A 116 1.41 -12.23 -0.70
CA THR A 116 1.09 -11.09 -1.57
C THR A 116 -0.41 -10.96 -1.77
N THR A 117 -1.11 -12.06 -2.07
CA THR A 117 -2.57 -12.05 -2.20
C THR A 117 -3.25 -11.62 -0.90
N LEU A 118 -2.82 -12.16 0.24
CA LEU A 118 -3.37 -11.77 1.53
C LEU A 118 -3.13 -10.29 1.85
N ALA A 119 -1.93 -9.77 1.55
CA ALA A 119 -1.64 -8.35 1.72
C ALA A 119 -2.59 -7.47 0.89
N VAL A 120 -2.88 -7.85 -0.35
CA VAL A 120 -3.84 -7.15 -1.21
C VAL A 120 -5.28 -7.24 -0.66
N LYS A 121 -5.71 -8.39 -0.14
CA LYS A 121 -7.02 -8.54 0.53
C LYS A 121 -7.13 -7.61 1.75
N ILE A 122 -6.08 -7.53 2.56
CA ILE A 122 -6.03 -6.65 3.72
C ILE A 122 -6.01 -5.18 3.28
N GLU A 123 -5.24 -4.80 2.25
CA GLU A 123 -5.25 -3.45 1.68
C GLU A 123 -6.67 -3.03 1.27
N ALA A 124 -7.39 -3.90 0.56
CA ALA A 124 -8.78 -3.67 0.16
C ALA A 124 -9.66 -3.41 1.39
N CYS A 125 -9.58 -4.26 2.42
CA CYS A 125 -10.32 -4.08 3.67
C CYS A 125 -10.00 -2.73 4.35
N LEU A 126 -8.72 -2.38 4.47
CA LEU A 126 -8.30 -1.12 5.07
C LEU A 126 -8.82 0.08 4.28
N ASN A 127 -8.86 0.00 2.95
CA ASN A 127 -9.33 1.09 2.09
C ASN A 127 -10.86 1.14 1.93
N SER A 128 -11.60 0.14 2.39
CA SER A 128 -13.08 0.15 2.44
C SER A 128 -13.65 0.69 3.75
N ARG A 129 -12.79 1.11 4.70
CA ARG A 129 -13.25 1.71 5.96
C ARG A 129 -14.03 3.02 5.73
N PRO A 130 -15.15 3.26 6.44
CA PRO A 130 -15.90 4.51 6.34
C PRO A 130 -15.10 5.72 6.82
N MET A 131 -15.19 6.84 6.10
CA MET A 131 -14.61 8.15 6.48
C MET A 131 -15.67 9.17 6.85
N SER A 132 -16.74 9.26 6.06
CA SER A 132 -17.85 10.20 6.22
C SER A 132 -19.06 9.69 5.44
N PRO A 133 -20.30 10.00 5.84
CA PRO A 133 -21.45 9.85 4.95
C PRO A 133 -21.24 10.64 3.65
N LEU A 134 -21.66 10.09 2.50
CA LEU A 134 -21.71 10.81 1.22
C LEU A 134 -23.02 11.60 1.05
N SER A 135 -24.05 11.24 1.80
CA SER A 135 -25.37 11.85 1.76
C SER A 135 -25.78 12.33 3.16
N SER A 136 -26.56 13.41 3.22
CA SER A 136 -27.25 13.85 4.43
C SER A 136 -28.58 13.14 4.64
N SER A 137 -29.02 12.32 3.68
CA SER A 137 -30.23 11.52 3.80
C SER A 137 -30.00 10.35 4.76
N VAL A 138 -30.94 10.15 5.69
CA VAL A 138 -30.93 9.03 6.65
C VAL A 138 -31.15 7.67 5.94
N THR A 139 -31.63 7.68 4.69
CA THR A 139 -31.90 6.47 3.89
C THR A 139 -30.74 6.06 2.97
N ASP A 140 -29.76 6.93 2.77
CA ASP A 140 -28.62 6.65 1.89
C ASP A 140 -27.45 6.11 2.72
N GLU A 141 -27.25 4.79 2.70
CA GLU A 141 -26.13 4.11 3.40
C GLU A 141 -24.78 4.24 2.68
N VAL A 142 -24.65 5.18 1.73
CA VAL A 142 -23.42 5.34 0.95
C VAL A 142 -22.41 6.13 1.76
N VAL A 143 -21.29 5.49 2.09
CA VAL A 143 -20.18 6.09 2.86
C VAL A 143 -18.98 6.37 1.96
N LEU A 144 -18.36 7.53 2.15
CA LEU A 144 -17.08 7.85 1.55
C LEU A 144 -16.01 6.96 2.21
N THR A 145 -15.17 6.34 1.40
CA THR A 145 -14.08 5.48 1.85
C THR A 145 -12.77 5.90 1.17
N PRO A 146 -11.59 5.55 1.71
CA PRO A 146 -10.33 5.80 1.02
C PRO A 146 -10.28 5.25 -0.41
N ALA A 147 -10.92 4.11 -0.66
CA ALA A 147 -11.05 3.52 -1.99
C ALA A 147 -11.65 4.47 -3.03
N HIS A 148 -12.62 5.30 -2.65
CA HIS A 148 -13.20 6.30 -3.57
C HIS A 148 -12.14 7.26 -4.12
N PHE A 149 -11.12 7.59 -3.33
CA PHE A 149 -10.02 8.45 -3.79
C PHE A 149 -8.97 7.69 -4.62
N LEU A 150 -8.87 6.37 -4.45
CA LEU A 150 -7.89 5.54 -5.15
C LEU A 150 -8.38 5.03 -6.51
N VAL A 151 -9.65 4.62 -6.59
CA VAL A 151 -10.22 3.94 -7.76
C VAL A 151 -11.58 4.54 -8.20
N GLY A 152 -12.01 5.65 -7.58
CA GLY A 152 -13.27 6.33 -7.94
C GLY A 152 -14.54 5.64 -7.45
N SER A 153 -14.43 4.53 -6.71
CA SER A 153 -15.57 3.72 -6.24
C SER A 153 -15.22 2.94 -4.97
N PRO A 154 -16.21 2.36 -4.27
CA PRO A 154 -15.94 1.41 -3.20
C PRO A 154 -15.21 0.17 -3.73
N ILE A 155 -14.24 -0.35 -2.97
CA ILE A 155 -13.71 -1.68 -3.23
C ILE A 155 -14.69 -2.69 -2.64
N LEU A 156 -15.43 -3.38 -3.51
CA LEU A 156 -16.28 -4.50 -3.15
C LEU A 156 -15.42 -5.76 -3.07
N ALA A 157 -15.47 -6.45 -1.93
CA ALA A 157 -14.86 -7.76 -1.82
C ALA A 157 -15.63 -8.74 -2.74
N ILE A 158 -14.89 -9.60 -3.43
CA ILE A 158 -15.52 -10.73 -4.13
C ILE A 158 -16.09 -11.65 -3.05
N PRO A 159 -17.39 -12.00 -3.09
CA PRO A 159 -17.97 -12.93 -2.14
C PRO A 159 -17.20 -14.25 -2.15
N GLU A 160 -16.69 -14.65 -1.00
CA GLU A 160 -16.05 -15.97 -0.86
C GLU A 160 -17.15 -17.01 -0.62
N PRO A 161 -17.08 -18.18 -1.29
CA PRO A 161 -18.05 -19.24 -1.05
C PRO A 161 -17.96 -19.67 0.42
N THR A 162 -19.12 -19.78 1.08
CA THR A 162 -19.21 -20.35 2.42
C THR A 162 -18.69 -21.78 2.38
N VAL A 163 -17.70 -22.08 3.21
CA VAL A 163 -17.04 -23.38 3.26
C VAL A 163 -17.99 -24.38 3.93
N GLU A 164 -18.96 -24.92 3.18
CA GLU A 164 -19.81 -26.01 3.67
C GLU A 164 -19.15 -27.38 3.47
N GLU A 165 -18.16 -27.53 2.59
CA GLU A 165 -17.43 -28.79 2.41
C GLU A 165 -15.93 -28.59 2.10
N PRO A 166 -15.00 -29.18 2.89
CA PRO A 166 -13.57 -28.98 2.75
C PRO A 166 -12.90 -29.77 1.59
N GLU A 167 -13.62 -30.62 0.86
CA GLU A 167 -13.01 -31.62 -0.04
C GLU A 167 -12.95 -31.27 -1.54
N ARG A 168 -13.52 -30.14 -1.99
CA ARG A 168 -13.45 -29.75 -3.41
C ARG A 168 -13.12 -28.28 -3.65
N LEU A 169 -11.97 -27.90 -3.10
CA LEU A 169 -11.39 -26.59 -3.32
C LEU A 169 -10.49 -26.65 -4.58
N PRO A 170 -10.81 -25.95 -5.70
CA PRO A 170 -9.94 -25.88 -6.87
C PRO A 170 -8.55 -25.31 -6.50
N PRO A 171 -7.50 -25.39 -7.33
CA PRO A 171 -6.15 -24.90 -6.97
C PRO A 171 -6.12 -23.42 -6.50
N LEU A 172 -7.11 -22.62 -6.92
CA LEU A 172 -7.30 -21.22 -6.50
C LEU A 172 -7.95 -21.05 -5.12
N ALA A 173 -8.42 -22.11 -4.50
CA ALA A 173 -9.12 -22.04 -3.23
C ALA A 173 -8.21 -21.90 -2.00
N THR A 174 -6.90 -22.04 -2.19
CA THR A 174 -5.92 -21.61 -1.18
C THR A 174 -5.98 -20.09 -0.95
N TYR A 175 -6.47 -19.30 -1.92
CA TYR A 175 -6.71 -17.86 -1.74
C TYR A 175 -7.93 -17.53 -0.87
N TYR A 176 -8.83 -18.50 -0.67
CA TYR A 176 -10.01 -18.41 0.21
C TYR A 176 -9.76 -19.02 1.59
N LYS A 177 -8.63 -19.73 1.80
CA LYS A 177 -8.31 -20.40 3.08
C LYS A 177 -7.97 -19.44 4.22
N TYR A 178 -7.81 -18.17 3.92
CA TYR A 178 -7.29 -17.17 4.84
C TYR A 178 -8.29 -16.01 4.92
N ALA A 179 -9.27 -16.19 5.81
CA ALA A 179 -10.17 -15.17 6.36
C ALA A 179 -10.52 -15.53 7.80
#